data_AF-A0A8J4QT41-F1
#
_entry.id   AF-A0A8J4QT41-F1
#
_cell.length_a   1.000
_cell.length_b   1.000
_cell.length_c   1.000
_cell.angle_alpha   90.00
_cell.angle_beta   90.00
_cell.angle_gamma   90.00
#
_symmetry.space_group_name_H-M   'P 1'
#
loop_
_entity.id
_entity.type
_entity.pdbx_description
1 polymer ?
#
loop_
_entity_poly.entity_id
_entity_poly.type
_entity_poly.pdbx_seq_one_letter_code
_entity_poly.pdbx_strand_id
1 'polypeptide(L)' 'MDSAARRSTAGGGIFEGLYKVLMRRNSIYVTFVVVGAYFGERAVDYGVHKLWEMNNVGKRYEDIPVLGQRPAEE' A
#
# COMPACT_ATOMS: atom_id res chain seq x y z
N MET A 1 43.35 -22.10 18.53
CA MET A 1 41.88 -22.24 18.62
C MET A 1 41.30 -20.97 18.00
N ASP A 2 41.38 -20.87 16.67
CA ASP A 2 41.20 -19.59 15.95
C ASP A 2 40.14 -19.68 14.84
N SER A 3 39.38 -20.78 14.83
CA SER A 3 38.30 -21.00 13.86
C SER A 3 36.93 -20.53 14.35
N ALA A 4 36.82 -20.08 15.61
CA ALA A 4 35.57 -19.59 16.20
C ALA A 4 35.29 -18.10 15.89
N ALA A 5 36.32 -17.30 15.57
CA ALA A 5 36.17 -15.87 15.31
C ALA A 5 35.53 -15.56 13.95
N ARG A 6 35.54 -16.49 13.00
CA ARG A 6 34.97 -16.32 11.64
C ARG A 6 33.47 -16.63 11.53
N ARG A 7 32.78 -16.92 12.64
CA ARG A 7 31.30 -17.03 12.65
C ARG A 7 30.61 -15.70 12.99
N SER A 8 31.33 -14.60 12.91
CA SER A 8 30.85 -13.24 13.17
C SER A 8 30.40 -12.50 11.89
N THR A 9 30.47 -13.14 10.72
CA THR A 9 30.04 -12.60 9.42
C THR A 9 28.58 -12.85 9.06
N ALA A 10 27.74 -13.29 10.00
CA ALA A 10 26.29 -13.27 9.80
C ALA A 10 25.72 -11.93 10.28
N GLY A 11 26.12 -10.85 9.60
CA GLY A 11 25.50 -9.55 9.75
C GLY A 11 24.02 -9.68 9.41
N GLY A 12 23.16 -9.41 10.39
CA GLY A 12 21.72 -9.48 10.25
C GLY A 12 21.22 -8.85 8.96
N GLY A 13 20.39 -9.59 8.21
CA GLY A 13 19.94 -9.19 6.87
C GLY A 13 19.20 -7.85 6.85
N ILE A 14 18.80 -7.39 5.65
CA ILE A 14 18.08 -6.12 5.44
C ILE A 14 16.89 -5.97 6.40
N PHE A 15 16.13 -7.05 6.63
CA PHE A 15 15.02 -7.07 7.58
C PHE A 15 15.45 -6.88 9.03
N GLU A 16 16.60 -7.39 9.45
CA GLU A 16 17.12 -7.17 10.81
C GLU A 16 17.58 -5.72 11.00
N GLY A 17 18.17 -5.12 9.95
CA GLY A 17 18.47 -3.68 9.91
C GLY A 17 17.20 -2.83 10.03
N LEU A 18 16.18 -3.14 9.22
CA LEU A 18 14.89 -2.43 9.24
C LEU A 18 14.19 -2.56 10.61
N TYR A 19 14.21 -3.75 11.18
CA TYR A 19 13.67 -4.03 12.51
C TYR A 19 14.35 -3.18 13.58
N LYS A 20 15.69 -3.14 13.59
CA LYS A 20 16.46 -2.35 14.56
C LYS A 20 16.16 -0.85 14.47
N VAL A 21 15.86 -0.34 13.28
CA VAL A 21 15.55 1.08 13.05
C VAL A 21 14.12 1.41 13.45
N LEU A 22 13.14 0.64 12.99
CA LEU A 22 11.73 0.98 13.13
C LEU A 22 11.08 0.46 14.40
N MET A 23 11.50 -0.72 14.88
CA MET A 23 10.80 -1.45 15.94
C MET A 23 11.42 -1.26 17.33
N ARG A 24 12.63 -0.68 17.43
CA ARG A 24 13.38 -0.63 18.70
C ARG A 24 12.87 0.40 19.71
N ARG A 25 12.21 1.48 19.27
CA ARG A 25 11.68 2.55 20.15
C ARG A 25 10.19 2.71 19.90
N ASN A 26 9.39 2.65 20.96
CA ASN A 26 7.93 2.79 20.86
C ASN A 26 7.50 4.05 20.12
N SER A 27 8.14 5.20 20.37
CA SER A 27 7.81 6.45 19.66
C SER A 27 8.05 6.36 18.14
N ILE A 28 9.14 5.71 17.71
CA ILE A 28 9.46 5.50 16.29
C ILE A 28 8.48 4.49 15.69
N TYR A 29 8.26 3.37 16.38
CA TYR A 29 7.35 2.33 15.94
C TYR A 29 5.94 2.85 15.70
N VAL A 30 5.37 3.54 16.68
CA VAL A 30 4.00 4.08 16.59
C VAL A 30 3.92 5.11 15.46
N THR A 31 4.91 5.99 15.33
CA THR A 31 4.95 6.96 14.22
C THR A 31 5.01 6.26 12.87
N PHE A 32 5.85 5.24 12.74
CA PHE A 32 5.96 4.44 11.52
C PHE A 32 4.65 3.73 11.17
N VAL A 33 3.94 3.18 12.16
CA VAL A 33 2.63 2.56 11.95
C VAL A 33 1.61 3.58 11.46
N VAL A 34 1.52 4.75 12.09
CA VAL A 34 0.57 5.79 11.70
C VAL A 34 0.85 6.30 10.29
N VAL A 35 2.11 6.60 9.99
CA VAL A 35 2.53 7.08 8.67
C VAL A 35 2.30 5.98 7.61
N GLY A 36 2.70 4.75 7.92
CA GLY A 36 2.52 3.60 7.04
C GLY A 36 1.05 3.32 6.75
N ALA A 37 0.17 3.43 7.75
CA ALA A 37 -1.27 3.27 7.57
C ALA A 37 -1.85 4.37 6.66
N TYR A 38 -1.47 5.64 6.88
CA TYR A 38 -1.94 6.76 6.05
C TYR A 38 -1.59 6.56 4.57
N PHE A 39 -0.35 6.19 4.27
CA PHE A 39 0.06 5.92 2.88
C PHE A 39 -0.54 4.62 2.33
N GLY A 40 -0.62 3.58 3.17
CA GLY A 40 -1.17 2.28 2.80
C GLY A 40 -2.64 2.37 2.38
N GLU A 41 -3.46 3.09 3.14
CA GLU A 41 -4.87 3.33 2.82
C GLU A 41 -5.03 3.94 1.43
N ARG A 42 -4.27 4.99 1.12
CA ARG A 42 -4.34 5.69 -0.18
C ARG A 42 -3.89 4.81 -1.33
N ALA A 43 -2.84 4.02 -1.13
CA ALA A 43 -2.33 3.12 -2.16
C ALA A 43 -3.34 2.00 -2.46
N VAL A 44 -3.94 1.41 -1.42
CA VAL A 44 -4.94 0.34 -1.57
C VAL A 44 -6.21 0.88 -2.19
N ASP A 45 -6.75 2.00 -1.70
CA ASP A 45 -7.96 2.63 -2.25
C ASP A 45 -7.79 2.95 -3.73
N TYR A 46 -6.71 3.64 -4.10
CA TYR A 46 -6.42 3.95 -5.51
C TYR A 46 -6.31 2.68 -6.35
N GLY A 47 -5.58 1.67 -5.88
CA GLY A 47 -5.39 0.42 -6.62
C GLY A 47 -6.70 -0.33 -6.84
N VAL A 48 -7.50 -0.50 -5.78
CA VAL A 48 -8.79 -1.19 -5.85
C VAL A 48 -9.78 -0.41 -6.73
N HIS A 49 -9.86 0.91 -6.57
CA HIS A 49 -10.73 1.75 -7.37
C HIS A 49 -10.38 1.65 -8.85
N LYS A 50 -9.09 1.72 -9.19
CA LYS A 50 -8.61 1.58 -10.59
C LYS A 50 -8.97 0.22 -11.18
N LEU A 51 -8.75 -0.85 -10.43
CA LEU A 51 -9.12 -2.20 -10.85
C LEU A 51 -10.63 -2.33 -11.07
N TRP A 52 -11.44 -1.71 -10.20
CA TRP A 52 -12.88 -1.72 -10.34
C TRP A 52 -13.35 -0.92 -11.56
N GLU A 53 -12.80 0.27 -11.80
CA GLU A 53 -13.08 1.07 -13.02
C GLU A 53 -12.80 0.24 -14.27
N MET A 54 -11.63 -0.40 -14.33
CA MET A 54 -11.22 -1.23 -15.46
C MET A 54 -12.17 -2.42 -15.69
N ASN A 55 -12.70 -3.02 -14.63
CA ASN A 55 -13.62 -4.14 -14.75
C ASN A 55 -15.06 -3.72 -15.08
N ASN A 56 -15.42 -2.45 -14.83
CA ASN A 56 -16.78 -1.94 -14.99
C ASN A 56 -16.90 -0.85 -16.07
N VAL A 57 -15.96 -0.84 -17.02
CA VAL A 57 -16.01 0.05 -18.20
C VAL A 57 -17.35 -0.10 -18.91
N GLY A 58 -18.00 1.02 -19.20
CA GLY A 58 -19.29 1.07 -19.89
C GLY A 58 -20.51 0.93 -18.98
N LYS A 59 -20.31 0.69 -17.67
CA LYS A 59 -21.39 0.50 -16.69
C LYS A 59 -21.50 1.63 -15.67
N ARG A 60 -20.52 2.53 -15.62
CA ARG A 60 -20.51 3.62 -14.66
C ARG A 60 -21.49 4.69 -15.11
N TYR A 61 -21.93 5.51 -14.16
CA TYR A 61 -22.85 6.62 -14.45
C TYR A 61 -22.30 7.55 -15.55
N GLU A 62 -20.99 7.80 -15.52
CA GLU A 62 -20.25 8.59 -16.51
C GLU A 62 -20.19 7.97 -17.91
N ASP A 63 -20.42 6.66 -18.04
CA ASP A 63 -20.38 5.96 -19.33
C ASP A 63 -21.76 5.96 -20.04
N ILE A 64 -22.81 6.56 -19.43
CA ILE A 64 -24.17 6.59 -20.00
C ILE A 64 -24.26 7.66 -21.10
N PRO A 65 -24.55 7.30 -22.36
CA PRO A 65 -24.43 8.22 -23.49
C PRO A 65 -25.49 9.34 -23.55
N VAL A 66 -26.68 9.10 -22.98
CA VAL A 66 -27.81 10.06 -22.97
C VAL A 66 -28.06 10.66 -21.59
N LEU A 67 -27.03 10.66 -20.74
CA LEU A 67 -27.15 11.10 -19.37
C LEU A 67 -27.60 12.58 -19.30
N GLY A 68 -28.74 12.82 -18.64
CA GLY A 68 -29.31 14.17 -18.48
C GLY A 68 -30.19 14.65 -19.65
N GLN A 69 -30.38 13.84 -20.70
CA GLN A 69 -31.36 14.13 -21.74
C GLN A 69 -32.75 13.61 -21.32
N ARG A 70 -33.79 14.42 -21.52
CA ARG A 70 -35.18 13.97 -21.30
C ARG A 70 -35.54 12.98 -22.42
N PRO A 71 -36.05 11.77 -22.10
CA PRO A 71 -36.50 10.85 -23.14
C PRO A 71 -37.56 11.57 -24.00
N ALA A 72 -37.43 11.45 -25.32
CA ALA A 72 -38.45 11.97 -26.23
C ALA A 72 -39.76 11.24 -25.89
N GLU A 73 -40.79 12.02 -25.53
CA GLU A 73 -42.13 11.48 -25.28
C GLU A 73 -42.65 10.96 -26.63
N GLU A 74 -43.03 9.68 -26.69
CA GLU A 74 -43.72 9.06 -27.83
C GLU A 74 -45.17 9.56 -27.94
#